data_AF-A0A3C2E8C8-F1
#
_entry.id   AF-A0A3C2E8C8-F1
#
_cell.length_a   1.000
_cell.length_b   1.000
_cell.length_c   1.000
_cell.angle_alpha   90.00
_cell.angle_beta   90.00
_cell.angle_gamma   90.00
#
_symmetry.space_group_name_H-M   'P 1'
#
loop_
_entity.id
_entity.type
_entity.pdbx_description
1 polymer ?
#
loop_
_entity_poly.entity_id
_entity_poly.type
_entity_poly.pdbx_seq_one_letter_code
_entity_poly.pdbx_strand_id
1 'polypeptide(L)'
;FQTPEEAAQQAVDKKVDLVAASSLAAGHLTLIPALREALQKLEASDIRIVVGGVVPPEDVMVLKQMGAVEVFGPGSVIAQSALALLRRLGVE
;
A
#
# COMPACT_ATOMS: atom_id res chain seq x y z
N PHE A 1 -5.41 4.73 -14.89
CA PHE A 1 -4.48 4.84 -13.75
C PHE A 1 -4.97 5.97 -12.87
N GLN A 2 -4.83 5.86 -11.56
CA GLN A 2 -5.12 6.94 -10.61
C GLN A 2 -3.79 7.55 -10.17
N THR A 3 -3.77 8.86 -9.93
CA THR A 3 -2.63 9.48 -9.25
C THR A 3 -2.64 9.13 -7.76
N PRO A 4 -1.51 9.26 -7.05
CA PRO A 4 -1.47 9.06 -5.60
C PRO A 4 -2.47 9.95 -4.84
N GLU A 5 -2.69 11.18 -5.30
CA GLU A 5 -3.65 12.12 -4.71
C GLU A 5 -5.10 11.65 -4.92
N GLU A 6 -5.45 11.19 -6.13
CA GLU A 6 -6.77 10.64 -6.41
C GLU A 6 -7.05 9.38 -5.58
N ALA A 7 -6.04 8.52 -5.42
CA ALA A 7 -6.14 7.32 -4.60
C ALA A 7 -6.29 7.66 -3.10
N ALA A 8 -5.52 8.63 -2.59
CA ALA A 8 -5.61 9.10 -1.22
C ALA A 8 -7.00 9.72 -0.92
N GLN A 9 -7.49 10.59 -1.81
CA GLN A 9 -8.81 11.19 -1.65
C GLN A 9 -9.91 10.13 -1.59
N GLN A 10 -9.87 9.15 -2.49
CA GLN A 10 -10.85 8.06 -2.47
C GLN A 10 -10.76 7.21 -1.19
N ALA A 11 -9.56 7.01 -0.65
CA ALA A 11 -9.37 6.28 0.59
C ALA A 11 -10.06 6.98 1.76
N VAL A 12 -9.88 8.30 1.87
CA VAL A 12 -10.53 9.15 2.87
C VAL A 12 -12.04 9.16 2.69
N ASP A 13 -12.52 9.40 1.47
CA ASP A 13 -13.96 9.48 1.18
C ASP A 13 -14.68 8.16 1.53
N LYS A 14 -14.03 7.03 1.25
CA LYS A 14 -14.56 5.69 1.53
C LYS A 14 -14.29 5.21 2.95
N LYS A 15 -13.51 5.95 3.75
CA LYS A 15 -13.15 5.61 5.13
C LYS A 15 -12.55 4.21 5.25
N VAL A 16 -11.56 3.91 4.42
CA VAL A 16 -10.91 2.60 4.41
C VAL A 16 -9.79 2.52 5.45
N ASP A 17 -9.55 1.33 6.01
CA ASP A 17 -8.42 1.10 6.91
C ASP A 17 -7.08 0.92 6.18
N LEU A 18 -7.14 0.57 4.88
CA LEU A 18 -5.96 0.31 4.06
C LEU A 18 -6.19 0.61 2.57
N VAL A 19 -5.11 1.03 1.91
CA VAL A 19 -5.03 1.19 0.45
C VAL A 19 -4.00 0.20 -0.09
N ALA A 20 -4.41 -0.62 -1.05
CA ALA A 20 -3.51 -1.50 -1.79
C ALA A 20 -3.13 -0.83 -3.13
N ALA A 21 -1.84 -0.50 -3.30
CA ALA A 21 -1.30 0.07 -4.52
C ALA A 21 -0.57 -1.00 -5.35
N SER A 22 -0.82 -0.99 -6.65
CA SER A 22 -0.12 -1.84 -7.63
C SER A 22 0.19 -1.04 -8.90
N SER A 23 1.37 -1.25 -9.49
CA SER A 23 1.79 -0.57 -10.71
C SER A 23 2.41 -1.53 -11.72
N LEU A 24 1.89 -1.49 -12.95
CA LEU A 24 2.49 -2.18 -14.10
C LEU A 24 3.70 -1.42 -14.69
N ALA A 25 3.91 -0.17 -14.26
CA ALA A 25 4.97 0.71 -14.77
C ALA A 25 6.24 0.68 -13.92
N ALA A 26 6.38 -0.29 -13.01
CA ALA A 26 7.47 -0.38 -12.02
C ALA A 26 7.66 0.89 -11.16
N GLY A 27 6.64 1.74 -11.04
CA GLY A 27 6.73 3.02 -10.34
C GLY A 27 6.63 2.97 -8.81
N HIS A 28 6.73 1.79 -8.19
CA HIS A 28 6.42 1.59 -6.76
C HIS A 28 7.27 2.50 -5.85
N LEU A 29 8.57 2.62 -6.12
CA LEU A 29 9.49 3.45 -5.32
C LEU A 29 9.16 4.95 -5.37
N THR A 30 8.43 5.41 -6.39
CA THR A 30 7.96 6.80 -6.52
C THR A 30 6.53 6.97 -6.00
N LEU A 31 5.65 6.03 -6.33
CA LEU A 31 4.22 6.15 -6.06
C LEU A 31 3.87 5.91 -4.60
N ILE A 32 4.58 5.01 -3.91
CA ILE A 32 4.33 4.74 -2.48
C ILE A 32 4.66 5.94 -1.58
N PRO A 33 5.84 6.59 -1.68
CA PRO A 33 6.09 7.80 -0.89
C PRO A 33 5.12 8.93 -1.26
N ALA A 34 4.78 9.10 -2.54
CA ALA A 34 3.80 10.11 -2.96
C ALA A 34 2.39 9.85 -2.39
N LEU A 35 1.94 8.59 -2.35
CA LEU A 35 0.66 8.21 -1.76
C LEU A 35 0.64 8.46 -0.25
N ARG A 36 1.74 8.14 0.43
CA ARG A 36 1.90 8.44 1.86
C ARG A 36 1.84 9.94 2.14
N GLU A 37 2.53 10.75 1.34
CA GLU A 37 2.50 12.20 1.46
C GLU A 37 1.08 12.75 1.19
N ALA A 38 0.38 12.22 0.19
CA ALA A 38 -1.00 12.61 -0.11
C ALA A 38 -1.95 12.28 1.06
N LEU A 39 -1.85 11.09 1.65
CA LEU A 39 -2.62 10.72 2.84
C LEU A 39 -2.29 11.63 4.04
N GLN A 40 -1.01 11.99 4.24
CA GLN A 40 -0.59 12.92 5.28
C GLN A 40 -1.21 14.31 5.10
N LYS A 41 -1.25 14.83 3.87
CA LYS A 41 -1.88 16.13 3.55
C LYS A 41 -3.39 16.16 3.83
N LEU A 42 -4.03 15.00 3.78
CA LEU A 42 -5.46 14.82 4.10
C LEU A 42 -5.70 14.45 5.57
N GLU A 43 -4.68 14.56 6.43
CA GLU A 43 -4.72 14.18 7.85
C GLU A 43 -5.11 12.70 8.08
N ALA A 44 -4.92 11.84 7.08
CA ALA A 44 -5.33 10.43 7.06
C ALA A 44 -4.12 9.47 7.12
N SER A 45 -3.16 9.78 7.99
CA SER A 45 -1.92 9.00 8.15
C SER A 45 -2.11 7.64 8.81
N ASP A 46 -3.30 7.39 9.36
CA ASP A 46 -3.75 6.14 9.94
C ASP A 46 -4.14 5.09 8.89
N ILE A 47 -4.49 5.53 7.67
CA ILE A 47 -4.75 4.64 6.54
C ILE A 47 -3.44 3.97 6.10
N ARG A 48 -3.38 2.65 6.22
CA ARG A 48 -2.16 1.87 5.95
C ARG A 48 -1.99 1.60 4.46
N ILE A 49 -0.76 1.62 3.96
CA ILE A 49 -0.47 1.33 2.55
C ILE A 49 0.06 -0.10 2.40
N VAL A 50 -0.49 -0.86 1.47
CA VAL A 50 -0.02 -2.20 1.08
C VAL A 50 0.40 -2.16 -0.39
N VAL A 51 1.44 -2.91 -0.75
CA VAL A 51 1.91 -3.01 -2.13
C VAL A 51 1.62 -4.40 -2.68
N GLY A 52 1.10 -4.47 -3.91
CA GLY A 52 0.91 -5.73 -4.62
C GLY A 52 1.43 -5.66 -6.06
N GLY A 53 1.69 -6.81 -6.66
CA GLY A 53 2.06 -6.92 -8.08
C GLY A 53 3.45 -7.50 -8.28
N VAL A 54 4.10 -7.16 -9.41
CA VAL A 54 5.46 -7.62 -9.72
C VAL A 54 6.46 -6.66 -9.09
N VAL A 55 6.86 -6.96 -7.85
CA VAL A 55 7.84 -6.19 -7.09
C VAL A 55 9.17 -6.95 -7.05
N PRO A 56 10.29 -6.33 -7.46
CA PRO A 56 11.62 -6.92 -7.31
C PRO A 56 11.92 -7.23 -5.82
N PRO A 57 12.48 -8.40 -5.48
CA PRO A 57 12.78 -8.77 -4.09
C PRO A 57 13.62 -7.73 -3.34
N GLU A 58 14.56 -7.07 -4.03
CA GLU A 58 15.42 -6.01 -3.50
C GLU A 58 14.65 -4.74 -3.11
N ASP A 59 13.54 -4.46 -3.78
CA ASP A 59 12.71 -3.26 -3.52
C ASP A 59 11.80 -3.45 -2.30
N VAL A 60 11.55 -4.69 -1.87
CA VAL A 60 10.60 -4.98 -0.78
C VAL A 60 10.97 -4.25 0.50
N MET A 61 12.24 -4.28 0.90
CA MET A 61 12.69 -3.62 2.12
C MET A 61 12.59 -2.09 2.00
N VAL A 62 12.93 -1.55 0.83
CA VAL A 62 12.87 -0.12 0.53
C VAL A 62 11.41 0.36 0.58
N LEU A 63 10.49 -0.36 -0.03
CA LEU A 63 9.05 -0.04 0.00
C LEU A 63 8.48 -0.04 1.41
N LYS A 64 8.92 -0.98 2.27
CA LYS A 64 8.54 -0.99 3.69
C LYS A 64 9.05 0.24 4.43
N GLN A 65 10.29 0.65 4.18
CA GLN A 65 10.86 1.89 4.76
C GLN A 65 10.14 3.15 4.26
N MET A 66 9.66 3.14 3.00
CA MET A 66 8.92 4.25 2.41
C MET A 66 7.49 4.40 2.95
N GLY A 67 6.92 3.35 3.56
CA GLY A 67 5.63 3.42 4.25
C GLY A 67 4.67 2.27 3.96
N ALA A 68 5.07 1.27 3.18
CA ALA A 68 4.26 0.07 2.99
C ALA A 68 4.27 -0.80 4.27
N VAL A 69 3.09 -1.19 4.76
CA VAL A 69 2.99 -2.12 5.90
C VAL A 69 3.19 -3.57 5.48
N GLU A 70 2.82 -3.91 4.24
CA GLU A 70 3.11 -5.20 3.62
C GLU A 70 3.32 -5.08 2.11
N VAL A 71 4.03 -6.06 1.55
CA VAL A 71 4.31 -6.18 0.12
C VAL A 71 4.03 -7.61 -0.33
N PHE A 72 3.15 -7.78 -1.30
CA PHE A 72 2.77 -9.09 -1.86
C PHE A 72 3.22 -9.19 -3.32
N GLY A 73 4.30 -9.93 -3.53
CA GLY A 73 4.87 -10.21 -4.84
C GLY A 73 4.16 -11.34 -5.60
N PRO A 74 4.61 -11.68 -6.81
CA PRO A 74 4.08 -12.80 -7.59
C PRO A 74 4.20 -14.12 -6.83
N GLY A 75 3.15 -14.96 -6.91
CA GLY A 75 3.13 -16.24 -6.22
C GLY A 75 2.80 -16.17 -4.72
N SER A 76 2.50 -14.99 -4.17
CA SER A 76 1.99 -14.86 -2.80
C SER A 76 0.74 -15.72 -2.60
N VAL A 77 0.72 -16.54 -1.56
CA VAL A 77 -0.44 -17.39 -1.24
C VAL A 77 -1.57 -16.51 -0.71
N ILE A 78 -2.69 -16.47 -1.44
CA ILE A 78 -3.83 -15.58 -1.14
C ILE A 78 -4.29 -15.72 0.33
N ALA A 79 -4.42 -16.95 0.83
CA ALA A 79 -4.83 -17.19 2.21
C ALA A 79 -3.85 -16.60 3.24
N GLN A 80 -2.54 -16.69 2.98
CA GLN A 80 -1.51 -16.12 3.85
C GLN A 80 -1.51 -14.59 3.76
N SER A 81 -1.68 -14.03 2.57
CA SER A 81 -1.80 -12.58 2.37
C SER A 81 -3.01 -12.02 3.10
N ALA A 82 -4.17 -12.68 3.03
CA ALA A 82 -5.37 -12.27 3.76
C ALA A 82 -5.15 -12.31 5.28
N LEU A 83 -4.58 -13.39 5.81
CA LEU A 83 -4.24 -13.49 7.24
C LEU A 83 -3.24 -12.41 7.67
N ALA A 84 -2.24 -12.10 6.85
CA ALA A 84 -1.29 -11.03 7.13
C ALA A 84 -2.01 -9.67 7.20
N LEU A 85 -2.94 -9.38 6.28
CA LEU A 85 -3.74 -8.16 6.30
C LEU A 85 -4.62 -8.05 7.55
N LEU A 86 -5.32 -9.13 7.93
CA LEU A 86 -6.15 -9.16 9.13
C LEU A 86 -5.34 -8.84 10.40
N ARG A 87 -4.14 -9.42 10.53
CA ARG A 87 -3.23 -9.10 11.65
C ARG A 87 -2.81 -7.63 11.66
N ARG A 88 -2.56 -7.02 10.49
CA ARG A 88 -2.22 -5.59 10.39
C ARG A 88 -3.40 -4.69 10.75
N LEU A 89 -4.62 -5.18 10.59
CA LEU A 89 -5.85 -4.51 11.01
C LEU A 89 -6.15 -4.68 12.51
N GLY A 90 -5.39 -5.50 13.23
CA GLY A 90 -5.64 -5.78 14.65
C GLY A 90 -6.77 -6.79 14.88
N VAL A 91 -7.13 -7.57 13.86
CA VAL A 91 -8.07 -8.70 14.00
C VAL A 91 -7.27 -9.93 14.40
N GLU A 92 -7.55 -10.47 15.59
CA GLU A 92 -6.94 -11.69 16.14
C GLU A 92 -7.47 -12.96 15.49
#